data_AF-A0A3D8UTK2-F1
#
_entry.id   AF-A0A3D8UTK2-F1
#
_cell.length_a   1.000
_cell.length_b   1.000
_cell.length_c   1.000
_cell.angle_alpha   90.00
_cell.angle_beta   90.00
_cell.angle_gamma   90.00
#
_symmetry.space_group_name_H-M   'P 1'
#
loop_
_entity.id
_entity.type
_entity.pdbx_description
1 polymer ?
#
loop_
_entity_poly.entity_id
_entity_poly.type
_entity_poly.pdbx_seq_one_letter_code
_entity_poly.pdbx_strand_id
1 'polypeptide(L)'
;MTKIDKDKYLPSVEPVNEKVHSALSAGLGLVGASAIFERVFESPYTRRTEEWRELVTEVINTLDMNFEQLKCKVDRNEEILTSFLLADEIAIKTSDKLSWELLKNGLINVLSKENYDEAKLKIFFGTLRELTSLHILVLNFYSGLELYNETKKPKTYPDDVWLTTIIREVRKPEIESILPKILVDLRSNGILDFGPKAPHSSGSNNYSVLRPTKFGSELADFFTEPSLK
;
A
#
# COMPACT_ATOMS: atom_id res chain seq x y z
N MET A 1 27.50 -9.97 9.55
CA MET A 1 27.27 -8.57 9.15
C MET A 1 26.58 -7.85 10.29
N THR A 2 26.86 -6.55 10.50
CA THR A 2 26.32 -5.78 11.63
C THR A 2 24.98 -5.19 11.21
N LYS A 3 23.88 -5.68 11.79
CA LYS A 3 22.53 -5.13 11.57
C LYS A 3 22.48 -3.65 11.97
N ILE A 4 21.55 -2.90 11.36
CA ILE A 4 21.30 -1.52 11.80
C ILE A 4 20.78 -1.57 13.23
N ASP A 5 21.54 -0.98 14.14
CA ASP A 5 21.17 -0.81 15.54
C ASP A 5 20.05 0.24 15.65
N LYS A 6 18.84 -0.22 15.97
CA LYS A 6 17.64 0.63 16.07
C LYS A 6 17.83 1.72 17.14
N ASP A 7 18.47 1.38 18.26
CA ASP A 7 18.58 2.26 19.43
C ASP A 7 19.55 3.43 19.18
N LYS A 8 20.45 3.29 18.19
CA LYS A 8 21.40 4.34 17.80
C LYS A 8 20.75 5.45 16.96
N TYR A 9 19.72 5.12 16.17
CA TYR A 9 19.10 6.05 15.21
C TYR A 9 17.65 6.42 15.56
N LEU A 10 17.01 5.68 16.47
CA LEU A 10 15.71 5.95 17.08
C LEU A 10 15.84 5.88 18.61
N PRO A 11 16.53 6.84 19.26
CA PRO A 11 16.72 6.80 20.70
C PRO A 11 15.37 6.90 21.43
N SER A 12 15.13 6.00 22.38
CA SER A 12 13.88 5.90 23.16
C SER A 12 13.61 7.09 24.09
N VAL A 13 14.55 8.03 24.21
CA VAL A 13 14.42 9.27 24.96
C VAL A 13 15.04 10.39 24.13
N GLU A 14 14.19 11.24 23.57
CA GLU A 14 14.57 12.44 22.84
C GLU A 14 15.26 13.44 23.81
N PRO A 15 16.45 13.98 23.49
CA PRO A 15 17.10 14.95 24.34
C PRO A 15 16.25 16.22 24.42
N VAL A 16 15.88 16.61 25.65
CA VAL A 16 15.02 17.75 25.98
C VAL A 16 15.52 19.09 25.38
N ASN A 17 16.76 19.16 24.91
CA ASN A 17 17.38 20.36 24.36
C ASN A 17 17.04 20.65 22.87
N GLU A 18 16.39 19.74 22.14
CA GLU A 18 15.99 19.98 20.73
C GLU A 18 14.57 20.58 20.57
N LYS A 19 13.83 20.78 21.67
CA LYS A 19 12.50 21.44 21.67
C LYS A 19 12.53 22.94 21.30
N VAL A 20 13.71 23.53 21.07
CA VAL A 20 13.86 24.98 20.81
C VAL A 20 13.79 25.33 19.32
N HIS A 21 13.86 24.35 18.40
CA HIS A 21 13.71 24.62 16.96
C HIS A 21 12.26 24.68 16.46
N SER A 22 11.26 24.38 17.30
CA SER A 22 9.82 24.45 16.96
C SER A 22 9.17 25.82 17.25
N ALA A 23 9.96 26.88 17.47
CA ALA A 23 9.47 28.22 17.80
C ALA A 23 9.56 29.20 16.60
N LEU A 24 9.20 28.74 15.40
CA LEU A 24 9.09 29.59 14.20
C LEU A 24 7.66 29.63 13.64
N SER A 25 6.71 29.77 14.55
CA SER A 25 5.29 30.02 14.26
C SER A 25 4.90 31.40 14.79
N ALA A 26 5.35 32.46 14.13
CA ALA A 26 4.92 33.82 14.43
C ALA A 26 4.59 34.54 13.11
N GLY A 27 3.37 34.35 12.60
CA GLY A 27 2.95 35.04 11.38
C GLY A 27 1.45 35.03 11.06
N LEU A 28 0.67 34.04 11.49
CA LEU A 28 -0.76 33.99 11.11
C LEU A 28 -1.63 33.43 12.25
N GLY A 29 -2.22 34.32 13.06
CA GLY A 29 -3.56 34.23 13.69
C GLY A 29 -4.15 32.94 14.28
N LEU A 30 -3.41 31.83 14.48
CA LEU A 30 -3.94 30.51 14.86
C LEU A 30 -3.49 30.02 16.25
N VAL A 31 -3.25 30.93 17.19
CA VAL A 31 -2.62 30.62 18.49
C VAL A 31 -3.47 29.67 19.36
N GLY A 32 -4.78 29.56 19.13
CA GLY A 32 -5.65 28.62 19.85
C GLY A 32 -5.77 27.22 19.23
N ALA A 33 -5.67 27.11 17.90
CA ALA A 33 -5.80 25.84 17.20
C ALA A 33 -4.48 25.05 17.21
N SER A 34 -3.32 25.72 17.12
CA SER A 34 -2.00 25.06 17.13
C SER A 34 -1.73 24.27 18.40
N ALA A 35 -2.04 24.82 19.59
CA ALA A 35 -1.74 24.16 20.86
C ALA A 35 -2.65 22.95 21.17
N ILE A 36 -3.91 22.96 20.70
CA ILE A 36 -4.80 21.79 20.77
C ILE A 36 -4.43 20.79 19.69
N PHE A 37 -4.07 21.27 18.50
CA PHE A 37 -3.64 20.43 17.39
C PHE A 37 -2.36 19.66 17.73
N GLU A 38 -1.36 20.33 18.30
CA GLU A 38 -0.16 19.71 18.86
C GLU A 38 -0.56 18.68 19.92
N ARG A 39 -1.26 19.04 21.00
CA ARG A 39 -1.57 18.05 22.06
C ARG A 39 -2.42 16.85 21.64
N VAL A 40 -3.32 16.99 20.65
CA VAL A 40 -4.22 15.92 20.20
C VAL A 40 -3.64 15.12 19.05
N PHE A 41 -2.93 15.75 18.11
CA PHE A 41 -2.42 15.11 16.89
C PHE A 41 -0.91 14.81 16.92
N GLU A 42 -0.11 15.51 17.71
CA GLU A 42 1.33 15.23 17.86
C GLU A 42 1.53 13.80 18.39
N SER A 43 0.72 13.33 19.34
CA SER A 43 0.84 11.95 19.83
C SER A 43 0.53 10.88 18.76
N PRO A 44 -0.61 10.92 18.03
CA PRO A 44 -0.86 9.98 16.94
C PRO A 44 0.10 10.11 15.76
N TYR A 45 0.48 11.33 15.38
CA TYR A 45 1.37 11.59 14.25
C TYR A 45 2.79 11.11 14.53
N THR A 46 3.36 11.49 15.68
CA THR A 46 4.69 11.08 16.11
C THR A 46 4.75 9.56 16.28
N ARG A 47 3.76 8.96 16.96
CA ARG A 47 3.68 7.50 17.10
C ARG A 47 3.65 6.79 15.73
N ARG A 48 2.82 7.25 14.79
CA ARG A 48 2.76 6.64 13.44
C ARG A 48 4.09 6.77 12.71
N THR A 49 4.74 7.91 12.84
CA THR A 49 6.05 8.18 12.22
C THR A 49 7.12 7.25 12.79
N GLU A 50 7.17 7.08 14.11
CA GLU A 50 8.10 6.17 14.79
C GLU A 50 7.87 4.71 14.38
N GLU A 51 6.63 4.22 14.49
CA GLU A 51 6.29 2.84 14.13
C GLU A 51 6.57 2.57 12.63
N TRP A 52 6.33 3.54 11.76
CA TRP A 52 6.65 3.41 10.33
C TRP A 52 8.17 3.38 10.08
N ARG A 53 8.96 4.21 10.77
CA ARG A 53 10.44 4.19 10.67
C ARG A 53 11.02 2.85 11.15
N GLU A 54 10.44 2.26 12.18
CA GLU A 54 10.83 0.92 12.63
C GLU A 54 10.60 -0.15 11.56
N LEU A 55 9.46 -0.09 10.85
CA LEU A 55 9.14 -0.99 9.73
C LEU A 55 10.08 -0.79 8.55
N VAL A 56 10.40 0.46 8.20
CA VAL A 56 11.41 0.78 7.16
C VAL A 56 12.77 0.19 7.54
N THR A 57 13.17 0.31 8.80
CA THR A 57 14.41 -0.27 9.30
C THR A 57 14.40 -1.80 9.23
N GLU A 58 13.24 -2.42 9.49
CA GLU A 58 13.05 -3.86 9.33
C GLU A 58 13.18 -4.30 7.87
N VAL A 59 12.64 -3.53 6.90
CA VAL A 59 12.79 -3.81 5.46
C VAL A 59 14.27 -3.83 5.06
N ILE A 60 15.02 -2.81 5.46
CA ILE A 60 16.46 -2.71 5.14
C ILE A 60 17.23 -3.89 5.76
N ASN A 61 16.94 -4.21 7.02
CA ASN A 61 17.57 -5.34 7.71
C ASN A 61 17.19 -6.70 7.12
N THR A 62 15.95 -6.88 6.65
CA THR A 62 15.46 -8.15 6.05
C THR A 62 16.19 -8.46 4.76
N LEU A 63 16.60 -7.43 4.02
CA LEU A 63 17.35 -7.58 2.78
C LEU A 63 18.87 -7.67 2.98
N ASP A 64 19.34 -7.72 4.24
CA ASP A 64 20.76 -7.66 4.63
C ASP A 64 21.52 -6.52 3.92
N MET A 65 20.80 -5.43 3.62
CA MET A 65 21.35 -4.26 2.96
C MET A 65 21.92 -3.31 4.02
N ASN A 66 23.18 -2.90 3.83
CA ASN A 66 23.76 -1.82 4.60
C ASN A 66 23.65 -0.48 3.85
N PHE A 67 23.91 0.61 4.57
CA PHE A 67 23.83 1.97 4.04
C PHE A 67 24.75 2.20 2.83
N GLU A 68 25.92 1.55 2.79
CA GLU A 68 26.85 1.65 1.66
C GLU A 68 26.31 0.91 0.43
N GLN A 69 25.61 -0.23 0.59
CA GLN A 69 24.96 -0.93 -0.52
C GLN A 69 23.77 -0.15 -1.08
N LEU A 70 23.01 0.56 -0.23
CA LEU A 70 21.96 1.48 -0.68
C LEU A 70 22.56 2.63 -1.49
N LYS A 71 23.67 3.22 -1.03
CA LYS A 71 24.39 4.30 -1.75
C LYS A 71 25.07 3.84 -3.04
N CYS A 72 25.63 2.63 -3.07
CA CYS A 72 26.33 2.08 -4.23
C CYS A 72 25.39 1.76 -5.39
N LYS A 73 24.07 1.68 -5.18
CA LYS A 73 23.06 1.68 -6.25
C LYS A 73 22.86 3.09 -6.81
N VAL A 74 23.95 3.76 -7.20
CA VAL A 74 23.97 5.17 -7.63
C VAL A 74 22.98 5.41 -8.77
N ASP A 75 22.90 4.48 -9.72
CA ASP A 75 22.01 4.57 -10.88
C ASP A 75 20.52 4.41 -10.53
N ARG A 76 20.19 3.98 -9.30
CA ARG A 76 18.81 3.77 -8.81
C ARG A 76 18.47 4.56 -7.55
N ASN A 77 19.35 5.49 -7.17
CA ASN A 77 19.20 6.23 -5.92
C ASN A 77 17.90 7.06 -5.93
N GLU A 78 17.56 7.65 -7.09
CA GLU A 78 16.36 8.47 -7.24
C GLU A 78 15.07 7.63 -7.17
N GLU A 79 15.01 6.45 -7.78
CA GLU A 79 13.83 5.57 -7.71
C GLU A 79 13.64 4.99 -6.30
N ILE A 80 14.74 4.61 -5.64
CA ILE A 80 14.71 4.13 -4.26
C ILE A 80 14.23 5.25 -3.34
N LEU A 81 14.84 6.44 -3.41
CA LEU A 81 14.44 7.60 -2.64
C LEU A 81 12.98 7.99 -2.90
N THR A 82 12.57 8.04 -4.17
CA THR A 82 11.19 8.33 -4.57
C THR A 82 10.22 7.33 -3.94
N SER A 83 10.56 6.04 -3.94
CA SER A 83 9.71 5.00 -3.35
C SER A 83 9.55 5.19 -1.84
N PHE A 84 10.63 5.52 -1.12
CA PHE A 84 10.56 5.82 0.31
C PHE A 84 9.71 7.06 0.59
N LEU A 85 9.90 8.15 -0.16
CA LEU A 85 9.11 9.38 0.01
C LEU A 85 7.62 9.17 -0.25
N LEU A 86 7.28 8.42 -1.31
CA LEU A 86 5.89 8.08 -1.62
C LEU A 86 5.27 7.18 -0.54
N ALA A 87 6.02 6.20 -0.04
CA ALA A 87 5.55 5.32 1.02
C ALA A 87 5.35 6.06 2.35
N ASP A 88 6.29 6.93 2.73
CA ASP A 88 6.19 7.78 3.93
C ASP A 88 4.92 8.65 3.90
N GLU A 89 4.65 9.28 2.75
CA GLU A 89 3.46 10.15 2.59
C GLU A 89 2.16 9.39 2.87
N ILE A 90 2.07 8.14 2.39
CA ILE A 90 0.89 7.29 2.58
C ILE A 90 0.83 6.76 4.01
N ALA A 91 1.95 6.25 4.54
CA ALA A 91 2.01 5.59 5.84
C ALA A 91 1.62 6.53 6.99
N ILE A 92 2.14 7.76 6.99
CA ILE A 92 1.88 8.74 8.06
C ILE A 92 0.40 9.16 8.09
N LYS A 93 -0.24 9.21 6.92
CA LYS A 93 -1.64 9.64 6.77
C LYS A 93 -2.67 8.56 7.12
N THR A 94 -2.26 7.30 7.26
CA THR A 94 -3.16 6.18 7.56
C THR A 94 -2.81 5.47 8.88
N SER A 95 -3.82 5.00 9.60
CA SER A 95 -3.64 4.06 10.73
C SER A 95 -3.88 2.60 10.33
N ASP A 96 -4.20 2.36 9.05
CA ASP A 96 -4.47 1.02 8.55
C ASP A 96 -3.18 0.21 8.41
N LYS A 97 -3.02 -0.78 9.29
CA LYS A 97 -1.85 -1.66 9.31
C LYS A 97 -1.74 -2.54 8.06
N LEU A 98 -2.85 -2.84 7.39
CA LEU A 98 -2.79 -3.55 6.10
C LEU A 98 -2.14 -2.68 5.03
N SER A 99 -2.47 -1.39 4.98
CA SER A 99 -1.80 -0.45 4.09
C SER A 99 -0.30 -0.37 4.37
N TRP A 100 0.12 -0.39 5.64
CA TRP A 100 1.54 -0.40 6.00
C TRP A 100 2.26 -1.67 5.54
N GLU A 101 1.63 -2.84 5.69
CA GLU A 101 2.17 -4.11 5.18
C GLU A 101 2.31 -4.09 3.65
N LEU A 102 1.34 -3.53 2.93
CA LEU A 102 1.44 -3.36 1.47
C LEU A 102 2.60 -2.43 1.10
N LEU A 103 2.74 -1.27 1.75
CA LEU A 103 3.86 -0.36 1.53
C LEU A 103 5.21 -1.03 1.80
N LYS A 104 5.30 -1.80 2.89
CA LYS A 104 6.48 -2.60 3.24
C LYS A 104 6.86 -3.54 2.09
N ASN A 105 5.89 -4.30 1.58
CA ASN A 105 6.12 -5.22 0.45
C ASN A 105 6.52 -4.48 -0.83
N GLY A 106 5.91 -3.32 -1.10
CA GLY A 106 6.28 -2.46 -2.21
C GLY A 106 7.76 -2.04 -2.14
N LEU A 107 8.21 -1.53 -0.98
CA LEU A 107 9.61 -1.16 -0.75
C LEU A 107 10.56 -2.35 -0.92
N ILE A 108 10.21 -3.52 -0.37
CA ILE A 108 11.01 -4.74 -0.56
C ILE A 108 11.12 -5.07 -2.05
N ASN A 109 10.02 -5.02 -2.81
CA ASN A 109 10.03 -5.28 -4.25
C ASN A 109 10.89 -4.26 -5.01
N VAL A 110 10.86 -2.98 -4.66
CA VAL A 110 11.73 -1.94 -5.26
C VAL A 110 13.20 -2.23 -5.03
N LEU A 111 13.56 -2.58 -3.79
CA LEU A 111 14.93 -2.87 -3.41
C LEU A 111 15.45 -4.18 -4.02
N SER A 112 14.56 -5.16 -4.24
CA SER A 112 14.90 -6.50 -4.72
C SER A 112 14.89 -6.66 -6.24
N LYS A 113 14.10 -5.86 -6.97
CA LYS A 113 13.94 -5.97 -8.43
C LYS A 113 14.52 -4.76 -9.15
N GLU A 114 15.10 -4.96 -10.33
CA GLU A 114 15.78 -3.91 -11.11
C GLU A 114 14.90 -3.20 -12.15
N ASN A 115 13.60 -3.49 -12.19
CA ASN A 115 12.75 -3.14 -13.34
C ASN A 115 11.65 -2.10 -13.06
N TYR A 116 11.80 -1.29 -12.02
CA TYR A 116 10.86 -0.20 -11.73
C TYR A 116 11.49 1.14 -12.06
N ASP A 117 10.92 1.82 -13.06
CA ASP A 117 11.18 3.23 -13.33
C ASP A 117 10.32 4.14 -12.43
N GLU A 118 10.73 5.41 -12.32
CA GLU A 118 10.07 6.40 -11.46
C GLU A 118 8.59 6.61 -11.81
N ALA A 119 8.22 6.58 -13.10
CA ALA A 119 6.85 6.78 -13.53
C ALA A 119 5.94 5.65 -13.04
N LYS A 120 6.39 4.40 -13.17
CA LYS A 120 5.69 3.22 -12.68
C LYS A 120 5.53 3.24 -11.16
N LEU A 121 6.58 3.66 -10.43
CA LEU A 121 6.52 3.81 -8.98
C LEU A 121 5.48 4.84 -8.55
N LYS A 122 5.48 6.02 -9.17
CA LYS A 122 4.49 7.07 -8.91
C LYS A 122 3.06 6.59 -9.18
N ILE A 123 2.85 5.84 -10.26
CA ILE A 123 1.53 5.26 -10.58
C ILE A 123 1.14 4.25 -9.50
N PHE A 124 2.01 3.29 -9.15
CA PHE A 124 1.66 2.23 -8.19
C PHE A 124 1.38 2.76 -6.79
N PHE A 125 2.26 3.58 -6.23
CA PHE A 125 2.02 4.20 -4.92
C PHE A 125 0.86 5.20 -4.98
N GLY A 126 0.71 5.95 -6.08
CA GLY A 126 -0.42 6.85 -6.31
C GLY A 126 -1.75 6.10 -6.29
N THR A 127 -1.83 4.95 -6.96
CA THR A 127 -3.00 4.07 -6.93
C THR A 127 -3.28 3.55 -5.52
N LEU A 128 -2.27 3.09 -4.78
CA LEU A 128 -2.48 2.66 -3.38
C LEU A 128 -2.94 3.81 -2.48
N ARG A 129 -2.51 5.05 -2.75
CA ARG A 129 -2.95 6.25 -2.02
C ARG A 129 -4.42 6.58 -2.26
N GLU A 130 -4.90 6.38 -3.48
CA GLU A 130 -6.30 6.63 -3.87
C GLU A 130 -7.24 5.49 -3.48
N LEU A 131 -6.71 4.27 -3.46
CA LEU A 131 -7.43 3.09 -3.02
C LEU A 131 -7.22 2.84 -1.52
N THR A 132 -7.92 1.86 -0.99
CA THR A 132 -7.73 1.37 0.38
C THR A 132 -7.15 -0.04 0.35
N SER A 133 -6.59 -0.52 1.47
CA SER A 133 -6.14 -1.92 1.57
C SER A 133 -7.21 -2.94 1.21
N LEU A 134 -8.49 -2.63 1.43
CA LEU A 134 -9.62 -3.48 1.04
C LEU A 134 -9.71 -3.69 -0.47
N HIS A 135 -9.39 -2.68 -1.27
CA HIS A 135 -9.32 -2.81 -2.73
C HIS A 135 -8.24 -3.81 -3.13
N ILE A 136 -7.09 -3.76 -2.47
CA ILE A 136 -5.97 -4.67 -2.75
C ILE A 136 -6.29 -6.10 -2.31
N LEU A 137 -6.99 -6.29 -1.19
CA LEU A 137 -7.48 -7.63 -0.80
C LEU A 137 -8.46 -8.20 -1.83
N VAL A 138 -9.40 -7.39 -2.32
CA VAL A 138 -10.36 -7.81 -3.37
C VAL A 138 -9.63 -8.08 -4.68
N LEU A 139 -8.64 -7.27 -5.04
CA LEU A 139 -7.78 -7.52 -6.21
C LEU A 139 -7.04 -8.86 -6.08
N ASN A 140 -6.40 -9.12 -4.93
CA ASN A 140 -5.69 -10.38 -4.68
C ASN A 140 -6.61 -11.60 -4.74
N PHE A 141 -7.87 -11.48 -4.30
CA PHE A 141 -8.89 -12.52 -4.50
C PHE A 141 -9.08 -12.83 -5.99
N TYR A 142 -9.23 -11.81 -6.85
CA TYR A 142 -9.38 -12.03 -8.30
C TYR A 142 -8.10 -12.54 -8.96
N SER A 143 -6.92 -12.10 -8.53
CA SER A 143 -5.63 -12.62 -9.03
C SER A 143 -5.47 -14.11 -8.75
N GLY A 144 -5.92 -14.59 -7.58
CA GLY A 144 -5.95 -16.03 -7.27
C GLY A 144 -6.88 -16.84 -8.18
N LEU A 145 -7.96 -16.23 -8.70
CA LEU A 145 -8.91 -16.89 -9.61
C LEU A 145 -8.41 -17.01 -11.06
N GLU A 146 -7.51 -16.12 -11.48
CA GLU A 146 -6.87 -16.15 -12.80
C GLU A 146 -6.05 -17.44 -12.96
N LEU A 147 -5.25 -17.79 -11.95
CA LEU A 147 -4.46 -19.02 -11.88
C LEU A 147 -5.29 -20.31 -11.98
N TYR A 148 -6.60 -20.25 -11.68
CA TYR A 148 -7.48 -21.42 -11.64
C TYR A 148 -8.26 -21.68 -12.95
N ASN A 149 -8.38 -20.69 -13.85
CA ASN A 149 -9.41 -20.69 -14.90
C ASN A 149 -8.95 -20.63 -16.35
N GLU A 150 -7.64 -20.74 -16.65
CA GLU A 150 -7.16 -20.71 -18.05
C GLU A 150 -7.78 -21.80 -18.95
N THR A 151 -8.31 -22.88 -18.36
CA THR A 151 -8.83 -24.06 -19.09
C THR A 151 -10.35 -24.16 -19.17
N LYS A 152 -11.12 -23.27 -18.53
CA LYS A 152 -12.60 -23.40 -18.44
C LYS A 152 -13.31 -22.10 -18.83
N LYS A 153 -14.43 -22.21 -19.58
CA LYS A 153 -15.29 -21.06 -19.89
C LYS A 153 -15.70 -20.35 -18.58
N PRO A 154 -15.68 -19.01 -18.52
CA PRO A 154 -16.10 -18.28 -17.33
C PRO A 154 -17.55 -18.65 -16.98
N LYS A 155 -17.79 -19.13 -15.77
CA LYS A 155 -19.14 -19.32 -15.25
C LYS A 155 -19.62 -18.01 -14.65
N THR A 156 -20.81 -17.58 -15.07
CA THR A 156 -21.52 -16.46 -14.44
C THR A 156 -22.26 -16.97 -13.21
N TYR A 157 -22.11 -16.25 -12.10
CA TYR A 157 -22.89 -16.45 -10.88
C TYR A 157 -23.77 -15.23 -10.62
N PRO A 158 -24.93 -15.39 -9.96
CA PRO A 158 -25.70 -14.26 -9.43
C PRO A 158 -24.81 -13.34 -8.57
N ASP A 159 -25.01 -12.02 -8.70
CA ASP A 159 -24.13 -11.04 -8.07
C ASP A 159 -24.14 -11.17 -6.53
N ASP A 160 -25.28 -11.47 -5.91
CA ASP A 160 -25.42 -11.71 -4.47
C ASP A 160 -24.61 -12.94 -3.99
N VAL A 161 -24.66 -14.04 -4.73
CA VAL A 161 -23.88 -15.25 -4.44
C VAL A 161 -22.38 -15.00 -4.60
N TRP A 162 -21.99 -14.18 -5.57
CA TRP A 162 -20.59 -13.85 -5.79
C TRP A 162 -20.04 -12.90 -4.72
N LEU A 163 -20.79 -11.86 -4.36
CA LEU A 163 -20.40 -10.91 -3.32
C LEU A 163 -20.22 -11.61 -1.97
N THR A 164 -21.13 -12.52 -1.59
CA THR A 164 -20.98 -13.34 -0.37
C THR A 164 -19.75 -14.24 -0.41
N THR A 165 -19.37 -14.74 -1.58
CA THR A 165 -18.12 -15.48 -1.77
C THR A 165 -16.89 -14.61 -1.51
N ILE A 166 -16.84 -13.41 -2.09
CA ILE A 166 -15.73 -12.46 -1.86
C ILE A 166 -15.61 -12.13 -0.38
N ILE A 167 -16.71 -11.79 0.30
CA ILE A 167 -16.71 -11.44 1.72
C ILE A 167 -16.13 -12.59 2.57
N ARG A 168 -16.52 -13.84 2.27
CA ARG A 168 -16.02 -15.02 2.96
C ARG A 168 -14.52 -15.22 2.76
N GLU A 169 -14.02 -15.10 1.53
CA GLU A 169 -12.60 -15.33 1.22
C GLU A 169 -11.69 -14.19 1.69
N VAL A 170 -12.14 -12.94 1.58
CA VAL A 170 -11.40 -11.76 2.08
C VAL A 170 -11.38 -11.72 3.61
N ARG A 171 -12.30 -12.43 4.29
CA ARG A 171 -12.40 -12.52 5.76
C ARG A 171 -12.55 -11.15 6.45
N LYS A 172 -13.26 -10.24 5.79
CA LYS A 172 -13.55 -8.87 6.28
C LYS A 172 -15.04 -8.59 6.15
N PRO A 173 -15.88 -8.95 7.14
CA PRO A 173 -17.33 -8.74 7.06
C PRO A 173 -17.71 -7.26 6.90
N GLU A 174 -16.89 -6.34 7.40
CA GLU A 174 -17.11 -4.89 7.31
C GLU A 174 -17.14 -4.35 5.87
N ILE A 175 -16.66 -5.11 4.88
CA ILE A 175 -16.65 -4.67 3.48
C ILE A 175 -18.02 -4.82 2.81
N GLU A 176 -18.95 -5.57 3.38
CA GLU A 176 -20.20 -5.97 2.71
C GLU A 176 -20.95 -4.78 2.09
N SER A 177 -21.09 -3.69 2.85
CA SER A 177 -21.82 -2.49 2.41
C SER A 177 -21.08 -1.66 1.36
N ILE A 178 -19.76 -1.78 1.27
CA ILE A 178 -18.91 -1.00 0.37
C ILE A 178 -18.31 -1.81 -0.77
N LEU A 179 -18.47 -3.15 -0.78
CA LEU A 179 -17.90 -4.04 -1.78
C LEU A 179 -18.33 -3.70 -3.21
N PRO A 180 -19.60 -3.36 -3.51
CA PRO A 180 -19.98 -2.91 -4.85
C PRO A 180 -19.20 -1.66 -5.29
N LYS A 181 -18.96 -0.71 -4.37
CA LYS A 181 -18.16 0.48 -4.64
C LYS A 181 -16.69 0.14 -4.89
N ILE A 182 -16.10 -0.74 -4.08
CA ILE A 182 -14.73 -1.26 -4.29
C ILE A 182 -14.58 -1.86 -5.70
N LEU A 183 -15.54 -2.68 -6.14
CA LEU A 183 -15.51 -3.32 -7.45
C LEU A 183 -15.64 -2.28 -8.58
N VAL A 184 -16.51 -1.28 -8.42
CA VAL A 184 -16.62 -0.16 -9.36
C VAL A 184 -15.32 0.63 -9.43
N ASP A 185 -14.65 0.88 -8.32
CA ASP A 185 -13.38 1.62 -8.28
C ASP A 185 -12.25 0.86 -8.93
N LEU A 186 -12.12 -0.44 -8.64
CA LEU A 186 -11.14 -1.30 -9.29
C LEU A 186 -11.35 -1.35 -10.81
N ARG A 187 -12.61 -1.36 -11.27
CA ARG A 187 -12.90 -1.32 -12.71
C ARG A 187 -12.64 0.04 -13.34
N SER A 188 -13.07 1.11 -12.69
CA SER A 188 -12.95 2.47 -13.21
C SER A 188 -11.49 2.93 -13.31
N ASN A 189 -10.62 2.38 -12.46
CA ASN A 189 -9.17 2.58 -12.50
C ASN A 189 -8.44 1.59 -13.43
N GLY A 190 -9.17 0.77 -14.19
CA GLY A 190 -8.58 -0.19 -15.14
C GLY A 190 -7.79 -1.32 -14.49
N ILE A 191 -8.02 -1.59 -13.19
CA ILE A 191 -7.34 -2.65 -12.43
C ILE A 191 -8.04 -4.00 -12.63
N LEU A 192 -9.36 -3.99 -12.67
CA LEU A 192 -10.18 -5.15 -13.05
C LEU A 192 -10.91 -4.86 -14.37
N ASP A 193 -11.08 -5.88 -15.20
CA ASP A 193 -11.99 -5.81 -16.34
C ASP A 193 -12.74 -7.14 -16.53
N PHE A 194 -13.75 -7.12 -17.39
CA PHE A 194 -14.38 -8.34 -17.85
C PHE A 194 -13.37 -9.15 -18.67
N GLY A 195 -13.13 -10.39 -18.25
CA GLY A 195 -12.21 -11.27 -18.97
C GLY A 195 -12.59 -11.46 -20.44
N PRO A 196 -11.65 -11.89 -21.29
CA PRO A 196 -11.94 -12.18 -22.69
C PRO A 196 -13.13 -13.13 -22.82
N LYS A 197 -14.09 -12.81 -23.69
CA LYS A 197 -15.32 -13.61 -23.92
C LYS A 197 -16.32 -13.62 -22.75
N ALA A 198 -16.21 -12.68 -21.81
CA ALA A 198 -17.24 -12.48 -20.81
C ALA A 198 -18.59 -12.20 -21.47
N PRO A 199 -19.67 -12.87 -21.05
CA PRO A 199 -21.00 -12.61 -21.58
C PRO A 199 -21.42 -11.17 -21.23
N HIS A 200 -21.76 -10.38 -22.25
CA HIS A 200 -22.34 -9.06 -22.07
C HIS A 200 -23.85 -9.23 -21.79
N SER A 201 -24.20 -9.52 -20.54
CA SER A 201 -25.61 -9.49 -20.13
C SER A 201 -25.99 -8.06 -19.72
N SER A 202 -27.10 -7.57 -20.24
CA SER A 202 -27.57 -6.18 -20.06
C SER A 202 -28.25 -5.92 -18.70
N GLY A 203 -28.14 -6.83 -17.72
CA GLY A 203 -28.88 -6.76 -16.45
C GLY A 203 -28.14 -7.24 -15.20
N SER A 204 -26.86 -7.62 -15.30
CA SER A 204 -26.03 -7.99 -14.14
C SER A 204 -24.68 -7.28 -14.22
N ASN A 205 -24.10 -6.98 -13.06
CA ASN A 205 -22.75 -6.43 -12.99
C ASN A 205 -21.68 -7.47 -13.37
N ASN A 206 -22.04 -8.75 -13.43
CA ASN A 206 -21.21 -9.88 -13.80
C ASN A 206 -19.89 -9.90 -13.00
N TYR A 207 -19.93 -9.65 -11.69
CA TYR A 207 -18.72 -9.59 -10.87
C TYR A 207 -17.89 -10.89 -10.92
N SER A 208 -18.54 -12.03 -11.11
CA SER A 208 -17.91 -13.35 -11.22
C SER A 208 -16.95 -13.54 -12.40
N VAL A 209 -17.08 -12.72 -13.45
CA VAL A 209 -16.23 -12.82 -14.65
C VAL A 209 -15.17 -11.72 -14.70
N LEU A 210 -15.06 -10.89 -13.66
CA LEU A 210 -13.98 -9.93 -13.53
C LEU A 210 -12.64 -10.63 -13.36
N ARG A 211 -11.61 -10.08 -14.01
CA ARG A 211 -10.22 -10.54 -13.93
C ARG A 211 -9.31 -9.34 -13.78
N PRO A 212 -8.15 -9.49 -13.12
CA PRO A 212 -7.12 -8.46 -13.17
C PRO A 212 -6.76 -8.16 -14.62
N THR A 213 -6.58 -6.88 -14.94
CA THR A 213 -5.90 -6.48 -16.17
C THR A 213 -4.40 -6.72 -15.99
N LYS A 214 -3.60 -6.60 -17.07
CA LYS A 214 -2.14 -6.62 -16.95
C LYS A 214 -1.63 -5.62 -15.89
N PHE A 215 -2.19 -4.42 -15.89
CA PHE A 215 -1.87 -3.41 -14.88
C PHE A 215 -2.28 -3.86 -13.47
N GLY A 216 -3.48 -4.42 -13.32
CA GLY A 216 -3.95 -4.94 -12.04
C GLY A 216 -3.10 -6.09 -11.49
N SER A 217 -2.69 -7.04 -12.33
CA SER A 217 -1.79 -8.13 -11.92
C SER A 217 -0.42 -7.59 -11.50
N GLU A 218 0.16 -6.68 -12.27
CA GLU A 218 1.45 -6.06 -11.91
C GLU A 218 1.36 -5.26 -10.60
N LEU A 219 0.24 -4.57 -10.36
CA LEU A 219 -0.03 -3.84 -9.11
C LEU A 219 -0.18 -4.79 -7.91
N ALA A 220 -0.95 -5.86 -8.07
CA ALA A 220 -1.11 -6.90 -7.04
C ALA A 220 0.24 -7.54 -6.69
N ASP A 221 1.02 -7.88 -7.72
CA ASP A 221 2.36 -8.43 -7.55
C ASP A 221 3.28 -7.44 -6.85
N PHE A 222 3.21 -6.15 -7.17
CA PHE A 222 4.06 -5.13 -6.57
C PHE A 222 3.86 -5.02 -5.05
N PHE A 223 2.64 -5.19 -4.55
CA PHE A 223 2.34 -5.11 -3.11
C PHE A 223 2.25 -6.46 -2.41
N THR A 224 2.45 -7.57 -3.14
CA THR A 224 2.52 -8.91 -2.55
C THR A 224 3.93 -9.21 -2.04
N GLU A 225 4.00 -9.84 -0.87
CA GLU A 225 5.26 -10.24 -0.23
C GLU A 225 6.09 -11.10 -1.19
N PRO A 226 7.39 -10.82 -1.39
CA PRO A 226 8.21 -11.57 -2.33
C PRO A 226 8.37 -13.06 -1.99
N SER A 227 8.22 -13.44 -0.72
CA SER A 227 8.33 -14.83 -0.24
C SER A 227 7.14 -15.72 -0.65
N LEU A 228 6.03 -15.12 -1.07
CA LEU A 228 4.79 -15.79 -1.47
C LEU A 228 4.65 -15.93 -3.01
N LYS A 229 5.72 -15.67 -3.77
CA LYS A 229 5.77 -15.79 -5.23
C LYS A 229 6.45 -17.06 -5.69
#